data_AF-A0A446BRE5-F1
#
_entry.id   AF-A0A446BRE5-F1
#
_cell.length_a   1.000
_cell.length_b   1.000
_cell.length_c   1.000
_cell.angle_alpha   90.00
_cell.angle_beta   90.00
_cell.angle_gamma   90.00
#
_symmetry.space_group_name_H-M   'P 1'
#
loop_
_entity.id
_entity.type
_entity.pdbx_description
1 polymer ?
#
loop_
_entity_poly.entity_id
_entity_poly.type
_entity_poly.pdbx_seq_one_letter_code
_entity_poly.pdbx_strand_id
1 'polypeptide(L)'
;MATQRVASSDPGFMASDGPSRTPRAGRLPGSSSSLRPAVPPSESLGALSDGEGEGFADDQVPVRARPTDPANIPRVEDKIGLIIQQLFEEFIENYVETPRASGQPTSSAVTTDKYYVAQIHGLRTHQLSTFYVDYKHLESWSSGALATGIMESYYRFLPS
;
A
#
# COMPACT_ATOMS: atom_id res chain seq x y z
N MET A 1 37.44 -47.36 20.59
CA MET A 1 38.22 -46.32 21.30
C MET A 1 38.83 -45.38 20.26
N ALA A 2 38.38 -44.11 20.22
CA ALA A 2 39.03 -42.93 19.62
C ALA A 2 37.99 -41.80 19.60
N THR A 3 37.84 -41.07 20.71
CA THR A 3 38.34 -39.69 20.91
C THR A 3 37.59 -38.61 20.13
N GLN A 4 36.69 -38.00 20.88
CA GLN A 4 36.09 -36.68 20.76
C GLN A 4 37.10 -35.58 20.35
N ARG A 5 36.68 -34.67 19.45
CA ARG A 5 37.22 -33.31 19.39
C ARG A 5 36.07 -32.32 19.50
N VAL A 6 36.08 -31.62 20.64
CA VAL A 6 35.43 -30.33 20.87
C VAL A 6 36.27 -29.27 20.16
N ALA A 7 35.62 -28.39 19.39
CA ALA A 7 36.14 -27.09 18.99
C ALA A 7 35.04 -26.09 19.37
N SER A 8 35.11 -25.48 20.54
CA SER A 8 35.79 -24.21 20.84
C SER A 8 35.21 -23.04 20.05
N SER A 9 34.45 -22.21 20.75
CA SER A 9 33.83 -20.96 20.34
C SER A 9 34.85 -19.89 19.95
N ASP A 10 34.53 -19.08 18.95
CA ASP A 10 35.12 -17.75 18.75
C ASP A 10 34.09 -16.82 18.06
N PRO A 11 33.52 -15.81 18.75
CA PRO A 11 32.80 -14.73 18.09
C PRO A 11 33.80 -13.68 17.60
N GLY A 12 34.34 -13.91 16.40
CA GLY A 12 35.15 -12.93 15.68
C GLY A 12 34.31 -11.70 15.32
N PHE A 13 34.42 -10.65 16.14
CA PHE A 13 33.98 -9.30 15.83
C PHE A 13 34.78 -8.78 14.62
N MET A 14 34.20 -8.87 13.43
CA MET A 14 34.69 -8.13 12.27
C MET A 14 33.89 -6.83 12.16
N ALA A 15 34.37 -5.80 12.86
CA ALA A 15 34.06 -4.43 12.50
C ALA A 15 34.76 -4.12 11.16
N SER A 16 33.98 -3.76 10.13
CA SER A 16 34.52 -3.23 8.89
C SER A 16 33.85 -1.89 8.60
N ASP A 17 34.67 -0.85 8.66
CA ASP A 17 34.36 0.54 8.35
C ASP A 17 33.83 0.68 6.92
N GLY A 18 32.56 1.08 6.82
CA GLY A 18 31.99 1.56 5.56
C GLY A 18 32.37 3.01 5.32
N PRO A 19 32.78 3.42 4.11
CA PRO A 19 33.16 4.80 3.84
C PRO A 19 31.96 5.74 3.98
N SER A 20 32.09 6.70 4.90
CA SER A 20 31.20 7.85 5.06
C SER A 20 31.05 8.60 3.74
N ARG A 21 29.85 8.56 3.15
CA ARG A 21 29.47 9.46 2.06
C ARG A 21 28.75 10.66 2.65
N THR A 22 29.43 11.80 2.56
CA THR A 22 28.92 13.13 2.91
C THR A 22 27.64 13.46 2.14
N PRO A 23 26.70 14.23 2.72
CA PRO A 23 25.51 14.65 2.00
C PRO A 23 25.92 15.75 1.01
N ARG A 24 25.86 15.43 -0.29
CA ARG A 24 25.93 16.44 -1.34
C ARG A 24 24.62 17.22 -1.30
N ALA A 25 24.68 18.44 -0.77
CA ALA A 25 23.65 19.47 -0.94
C ALA A 25 23.47 19.75 -2.43
N GLY A 26 22.55 19.01 -3.05
CA GLY A 26 22.07 19.21 -4.42
C GLY A 26 20.83 20.08 -4.39
N ARG A 27 21.04 21.36 -4.69
CA ARG A 27 20.02 22.39 -4.87
C ARG A 27 18.82 21.88 -5.69
N LEU A 28 17.63 22.08 -5.14
CA LEU A 28 16.38 22.16 -5.89
C LEU A 28 16.52 23.19 -7.02
N PRO A 29 16.21 22.85 -8.28
CA PRO A 29 15.77 23.84 -9.24
C PRO A 29 14.25 23.97 -9.04
N GLY A 30 13.87 24.87 -8.13
CA GLY A 30 12.58 25.53 -8.26
C GLY A 30 12.65 26.39 -9.52
N SER A 31 12.13 25.85 -10.62
CA SER A 31 11.84 26.66 -11.81
C SER A 31 10.34 26.86 -11.88
N SER A 32 9.87 27.82 -11.07
CA SER A 32 8.73 28.64 -11.41
C SER A 32 9.08 29.39 -12.70
N SER A 33 8.60 28.91 -13.84
CA SER A 33 8.56 29.68 -15.08
C SER A 33 7.49 30.77 -14.97
N SER A 34 7.74 31.73 -14.08
CA SER A 34 7.10 33.05 -14.12
C SER A 34 7.86 33.91 -15.12
N LEU A 35 7.57 33.68 -16.40
CA LEU A 35 7.89 34.61 -17.49
C LEU A 35 6.60 34.88 -18.25
N ARG A 36 5.64 35.51 -17.57
CA ARG A 36 4.66 36.35 -18.25
C ARG A 36 5.21 37.78 -18.16
N PRO A 37 5.38 38.49 -19.28
CA PRO A 37 5.72 39.90 -19.24
C PRO A 37 4.72 40.63 -18.34
N ALA A 38 5.24 41.36 -17.36
CA ALA A 38 4.44 42.24 -16.52
C ALA A 38 3.79 43.29 -17.43
N VAL A 39 2.48 43.15 -17.63
CA VAL A 39 1.67 44.17 -18.28
C VAL A 39 1.52 45.31 -17.26
N PRO A 40 1.83 46.57 -17.63
CA PRO A 40 1.67 47.69 -16.70
C PRO A 40 0.21 47.80 -16.23
N PRO A 41 -0.05 48.20 -14.97
CA PRO A 41 -1.40 48.50 -14.54
C PRO A 41 -1.86 49.76 -15.29
N SER A 42 -2.67 49.59 -16.34
CA SER A 42 -3.32 50.71 -17.00
C SER A 42 -4.27 51.38 -16.01
N GLU A 43 -4.05 52.67 -15.82
CA GLU A 43 -4.87 53.57 -15.06
C GLU A 43 -6.32 53.49 -15.54
N SER A 44 -7.23 53.20 -14.62
CA SER A 44 -8.67 53.29 -14.82
C SER A 44 -9.05 54.76 -15.02
N LEU A 45 -9.03 55.23 -16.25
CA LEU A 45 -9.89 56.34 -16.67
C LEU A 45 -11.22 55.74 -17.07
N GLY A 46 -12.17 55.79 -16.13
CA GLY A 46 -13.58 55.58 -16.41
C GLY A 46 -14.04 56.57 -17.47
N ALA A 47 -14.15 56.09 -18.71
CA ALA A 47 -14.91 56.75 -19.74
C ALA A 47 -16.34 56.21 -19.66
N LEU A 48 -17.20 56.97 -18.99
CA LEU A 48 -18.64 56.90 -19.18
C LEU A 48 -18.91 57.17 -20.66
N SER A 49 -19.38 56.17 -21.40
CA SER A 49 -19.95 56.38 -22.73
C SER A 49 -21.24 55.59 -22.79
N ASP A 50 -22.34 56.27 -22.44
CA ASP A 50 -23.68 55.93 -22.93
C ASP A 50 -23.60 55.91 -24.45
N GLY A 51 -23.57 54.70 -25.00
CA GLY A 51 -23.44 54.46 -26.42
C GLY A 51 -24.03 53.10 -26.69
N GLU A 52 -25.28 53.10 -27.13
CA GLU A 52 -26.03 51.98 -27.66
C GLU A 52 -25.17 51.28 -28.73
N GLY A 53 -24.45 50.24 -28.29
CA GLY A 53 -23.50 49.50 -29.08
C GLY A 53 -23.86 48.03 -28.96
N GLU A 54 -24.59 47.55 -29.96
CA GLU A 54 -24.81 46.14 -30.28
C GLU A 54 -23.51 45.35 -30.06
N GLY A 55 -23.35 44.75 -28.87
CA GLY A 55 -22.24 43.87 -28.58
C GLY A 55 -22.36 42.67 -29.53
N PHE A 56 -21.35 42.47 -30.39
CA PHE A 56 -21.32 41.35 -31.33
C PHE A 56 -21.70 40.05 -30.60
N ALA A 57 -22.71 39.35 -31.13
CA ALA A 57 -23.25 38.12 -30.53
C ALA A 57 -22.21 36.99 -30.37
N ASP A 58 -21.03 37.15 -30.95
CA ASP A 58 -19.95 36.16 -31.01
C ASP A 58 -19.03 36.15 -29.77
N ASP A 59 -19.13 37.13 -28.86
CA ASP A 59 -18.29 37.20 -27.64
C ASP A 59 -18.85 36.39 -26.45
N GLN A 60 -19.93 35.64 -26.66
CA GLN A 60 -20.48 34.71 -25.66
C GLN A 60 -19.63 33.43 -25.62
N VAL A 61 -18.54 33.44 -24.84
CA VAL A 61 -17.86 32.20 -24.44
C VAL A 61 -18.83 31.36 -23.61
N PRO A 62 -19.18 30.12 -24.03
CA PRO A 62 -20.05 29.27 -23.23
C PRO A 62 -19.36 29.00 -21.89
N VAL A 63 -19.90 29.57 -20.81
CA VAL A 63 -19.53 29.22 -19.45
C VAL A 63 -20.00 27.78 -19.25
N ARG A 64 -19.12 26.82 -19.58
CA ARG A 64 -19.35 25.41 -19.26
C ARG A 64 -19.35 25.32 -17.74
N ALA A 65 -20.53 25.40 -17.14
CA ALA A 65 -20.75 25.10 -15.74
C ALA A 65 -20.20 23.70 -15.50
N ARG A 66 -19.04 23.61 -14.86
CA ARG A 66 -18.48 22.34 -14.42
C ARG A 66 -19.45 21.79 -13.38
N PRO A 67 -20.06 20.61 -13.58
CA PRO A 67 -20.87 20.00 -12.55
C PRO A 67 -19.97 19.81 -11.33
N THR A 68 -20.24 20.55 -10.26
CA THR A 68 -19.43 20.62 -9.04
C THR A 68 -20.12 19.82 -7.93
N ASP A 69 -20.67 18.66 -8.27
CA ASP A 69 -21.11 17.71 -7.25
C ASP A 69 -20.12 16.54 -7.17
N PRO A 70 -19.12 16.61 -6.28
CA PRO A 70 -18.17 15.52 -6.09
C PRO A 70 -18.84 14.24 -5.56
N ALA A 71 -20.08 14.31 -5.04
CA ALA A 71 -20.83 13.14 -4.60
C ALA A 71 -21.37 12.29 -5.77
N ASN A 72 -21.48 12.87 -6.96
CA ASN A 72 -21.99 12.18 -8.16
C ASN A 72 -20.87 11.66 -9.08
N ILE A 73 -19.62 11.64 -8.60
CA ILE A 73 -18.47 11.07 -9.32
C ILE A 73 -18.31 9.62 -8.88
N PRO A 74 -18.48 8.62 -9.76
CA PRO A 74 -18.28 7.21 -9.42
C PRO A 74 -16.85 6.97 -8.92
N ARG A 75 -16.73 6.25 -7.81
CA ARG A 75 -15.42 5.83 -7.31
C ARG A 75 -14.82 4.79 -8.26
N VAL A 76 -13.52 4.90 -8.49
CA VAL A 76 -12.78 3.90 -9.26
C VAL A 76 -12.49 2.71 -8.34
N GLU A 77 -12.91 1.54 -8.77
CA GLU A 77 -12.69 0.29 -8.04
C GLU A 77 -11.33 -0.32 -8.38
N ASP A 78 -10.59 -0.73 -7.37
CA ASP A 78 -9.34 -1.45 -7.54
C ASP A 78 -9.59 -2.95 -7.73
N LYS A 79 -9.69 -3.37 -8.99
CA LYS A 79 -9.90 -4.78 -9.36
C LYS A 79 -8.82 -5.72 -8.82
N ILE A 80 -7.56 -5.26 -8.75
CA ILE A 80 -6.46 -6.09 -8.26
C ILE A 80 -6.57 -6.25 -6.74
N GLY A 81 -6.87 -5.15 -6.04
CA GLY A 81 -7.13 -5.16 -4.60
C GLY A 81 -8.24 -6.14 -4.22
N LEU A 82 -9.35 -6.14 -4.96
CA LEU A 82 -10.45 -7.08 -4.74
C LEU A 82 -10.07 -8.54 -4.95
N ILE A 83 -9.32 -8.84 -6.01
CA ILE A 83 -8.87 -10.21 -6.28
C ILE A 83 -7.94 -10.69 -5.16
N ILE A 84 -6.99 -9.86 -4.73
CA ILE A 84 -6.08 -10.21 -3.63
C ILE A 84 -6.84 -10.37 -2.31
N GLN A 85 -7.82 -9.50 -2.03
CA GLN A 85 -8.68 -9.64 -0.86
C GLN A 85 -9.41 -10.98 -0.85
N GLN A 86 -10.05 -11.34 -1.96
CA GLN A 86 -10.78 -12.60 -2.09
C GLN A 86 -9.85 -13.81 -1.94
N LEU A 87 -8.69 -13.80 -2.59
CA LEU A 87 -7.72 -14.90 -2.48
C LEU A 87 -7.13 -15.02 -1.08
N PHE A 88 -6.94 -13.90 -0.38
CA PHE A 88 -6.46 -13.91 1.00
C PHE A 88 -7.51 -14.47 1.95
N GLU A 89 -8.80 -14.11 1.79
CA GLU A 89 -9.90 -14.70 2.54
C GLU A 89 -9.97 -16.21 2.32
N GLU A 90 -9.93 -16.66 1.06
CA GLU A 90 -9.93 -18.08 0.71
C GLU A 90 -8.75 -18.84 1.33
N PHE A 91 -7.56 -18.23 1.36
CA PHE A 91 -6.38 -18.79 2.02
C PHE A 91 -6.61 -18.97 3.52
N ILE A 92 -7.14 -17.97 4.22
CA ILE A 92 -7.40 -18.06 5.67
C ILE A 92 -8.44 -19.14 5.99
N GLU A 93 -9.50 -19.26 5.19
CA GLU A 93 -10.55 -20.25 5.42
C GLU A 93 -10.10 -21.67 5.13
N ASN A 94 -9.28 -21.86 4.09
CA ASN A 94 -9.03 -23.19 3.54
C ASN A 94 -7.68 -23.79 3.87
N TYR A 95 -6.71 -23.01 4.35
CA TYR A 95 -5.37 -23.51 4.65
C TYR A 95 -5.37 -24.58 5.76
N VAL A 96 -4.77 -25.72 5.47
CA VAL A 96 -4.55 -26.85 6.38
C VAL A 96 -3.05 -27.07 6.51
N GLU A 97 -2.54 -27.01 7.74
CA GLU A 97 -1.13 -27.32 7.99
C GLU A 97 -0.95 -28.84 8.10
N THR A 98 -0.03 -29.41 7.31
CA THR A 98 0.33 -30.82 7.43
C THR A 98 1.05 -31.03 8.75
N PRO A 99 0.51 -31.83 9.70
CA PRO A 99 1.16 -32.04 10.98
C PRO A 99 2.53 -32.69 10.77
N ARG A 100 3.59 -32.06 11.26
CA ARG A 100 4.88 -32.74 11.39
C ARG A 100 4.69 -33.96 12.29
N ALA A 101 5.15 -35.12 11.82
CA ALA A 101 4.86 -36.46 12.37
C ALA A 101 5.28 -36.73 13.84
N SER A 102 5.66 -35.70 14.61
CA SER A 102 6.06 -35.81 16.02
C SER A 102 5.05 -35.24 17.02
N GLY A 103 3.91 -34.71 16.55
CA GLY A 103 2.88 -34.11 17.41
C GLY A 103 1.94 -35.17 18.00
N GLN A 104 1.89 -35.25 19.33
CA GLN A 104 0.93 -36.06 20.10
C GLN A 104 -0.50 -35.89 19.56
N PRO A 105 -1.32 -36.96 19.46
CA PRO A 105 -2.68 -36.84 18.94
C PRO A 105 -3.44 -35.74 19.66
N THR A 106 -4.06 -34.86 18.88
CA THR A 106 -4.91 -33.80 19.41
C THR A 106 -6.01 -34.47 20.21
N SER A 107 -6.24 -34.01 21.45
CA SER A 107 -7.33 -34.52 22.29
C SER A 107 -8.65 -34.51 21.50
N SER A 108 -9.57 -35.41 21.82
CA SER A 108 -10.87 -35.65 21.17
C SER A 108 -11.87 -34.46 21.19
N ALA A 109 -11.39 -33.25 21.50
CA ALA A 109 -12.12 -32.02 21.29
C ALA A 109 -12.36 -31.80 19.78
N VAL A 110 -13.54 -31.32 19.44
CA VAL A 110 -13.89 -30.94 18.06
C VAL A 110 -13.08 -29.69 17.70
N THR A 111 -11.87 -29.88 17.18
CA THR A 111 -11.02 -28.81 16.65
C THR A 111 -11.03 -28.89 15.13
N THR A 112 -11.21 -27.75 14.47
CA THR A 112 -11.08 -27.67 13.00
C THR A 112 -9.66 -28.01 12.55
N ASP A 113 -9.54 -28.65 11.39
CA ASP A 113 -8.27 -28.90 10.69
C ASP A 113 -7.72 -27.63 10.01
N LYS A 114 -8.57 -26.61 9.85
CA LYS A 114 -8.21 -25.31 9.28
C LYS A 114 -7.35 -24.52 10.26
N TYR A 115 -6.06 -24.38 9.93
CA TYR A 115 -5.05 -23.82 10.82
C TYR A 115 -5.40 -22.39 11.27
N TYR A 116 -5.68 -21.51 10.31
CA TYR A 116 -5.94 -20.10 10.62
C TYR A 116 -7.33 -19.85 11.21
N VAL A 117 -8.33 -20.68 10.87
CA VAL A 117 -9.64 -20.63 11.52
C VAL A 117 -9.53 -20.98 13.01
N ALA A 118 -8.79 -22.05 13.34
CA ALA A 118 -8.50 -22.39 14.73
C ALA A 118 -7.79 -21.24 15.47
N GLN A 119 -6.81 -20.59 14.81
CA GLN A 119 -6.11 -19.44 15.37
C GLN A 119 -7.06 -18.27 15.67
N ILE A 120 -7.96 -17.92 14.76
CA ILE A 120 -8.96 -16.85 14.96
C ILE A 120 -9.91 -17.14 16.13
N HIS A 121 -10.34 -18.41 16.29
CA HIS A 121 -11.10 -18.81 17.48
C HIS A 121 -10.30 -18.64 18.78
N GLY A 122 -9.00 -18.92 18.75
CA GLY A 122 -8.07 -18.64 19.85
C GLY A 122 -8.00 -17.15 20.19
N LEU A 123 -7.88 -16.28 19.17
CA LEU A 123 -7.86 -14.82 19.37
C LEU A 123 -9.12 -14.33 20.08
N ARG A 124 -10.31 -14.85 19.72
CA ARG A 124 -11.57 -14.50 20.40
C ARG A 124 -11.56 -14.95 21.87
N THR A 125 -11.14 -16.18 22.13
CA THR A 125 -11.10 -16.74 23.50
C THR A 125 -10.18 -15.95 24.41
N HIS A 126 -9.04 -15.49 23.87
CA HIS A 126 -8.03 -14.76 24.62
C HIS A 126 -8.11 -13.23 24.48
N GLN A 127 -9.14 -12.70 23.79
CA GLN A 127 -9.34 -11.27 23.57
C GLN A 127 -8.12 -10.57 22.93
N LEU A 128 -7.49 -11.24 21.98
CA LEU A 128 -6.38 -10.72 21.20
C LEU A 128 -6.88 -10.09 19.90
N SER A 129 -6.20 -9.03 19.45
CA SER A 129 -6.58 -8.27 18.24
C SER A 129 -5.56 -8.38 17.10
N THR A 130 -4.44 -9.06 17.32
CA THR A 130 -3.38 -9.21 16.32
C THR A 130 -3.37 -10.64 15.78
N PHE A 131 -3.53 -10.75 14.47
CA PHE A 131 -3.51 -12.01 13.73
C PHE A 131 -2.18 -12.16 12.99
N TYR A 132 -1.50 -13.29 13.19
CA TYR A 132 -0.18 -13.55 12.60
C TYR A 132 -0.29 -14.61 11.51
N VAL A 133 0.22 -14.27 10.33
CA VAL A 133 0.25 -15.15 9.15
C VAL A 133 1.70 -15.50 8.82
N ASP A 134 2.00 -16.78 8.62
CA ASP A 134 3.31 -17.20 8.14
C ASP A 134 3.40 -16.98 6.61
N TYR A 135 4.41 -16.24 6.19
CA TYR A 135 4.68 -16.00 4.76
C TYR A 135 4.97 -17.30 4.00
N LYS A 136 5.58 -18.31 4.63
CA LYS A 136 5.83 -19.61 4.00
C LYS A 136 4.54 -20.36 3.69
N HIS A 137 3.49 -20.16 4.48
CA HIS A 137 2.17 -20.72 4.17
C HIS A 137 1.57 -20.05 2.93
N LEU A 138 1.68 -18.72 2.83
CA LEU A 138 1.25 -17.96 1.64
C LEU A 138 2.02 -18.38 0.38
N GLU A 139 3.34 -18.58 0.49
CA GLU A 139 4.20 -19.03 -0.62
C GLU A 139 3.82 -20.45 -1.09
N SER A 140 3.42 -21.33 -0.17
CA SER A 140 2.97 -22.68 -0.49
C SER A 140 1.57 -22.75 -1.10
N TRP A 141 0.74 -21.72 -0.86
CA TRP A 141 -0.65 -21.66 -1.31
C TRP A 141 -0.75 -21.14 -2.74
N SER A 142 -1.61 -21.75 -3.57
CA SER A 142 -1.88 -21.30 -4.95
C SER A 142 -0.60 -21.01 -5.77
N SER A 143 0.38 -21.93 -5.66
CA SER A 143 1.69 -21.81 -6.33
C SER A 143 2.46 -20.52 -6.03
N GLY A 144 2.17 -19.86 -4.91
CA GLY A 144 2.82 -18.62 -4.48
C GLY A 144 2.34 -17.36 -5.19
N ALA A 145 1.32 -17.44 -6.06
CA ALA A 145 0.82 -16.28 -6.80
C ALA A 145 0.30 -15.17 -5.85
N LEU A 146 -0.39 -15.56 -4.77
CA LEU A 146 -0.87 -14.66 -3.73
C LEU A 146 0.31 -13.96 -3.01
N ALA A 147 1.33 -14.73 -2.64
CA ALA A 147 2.51 -14.20 -1.96
C ALA A 147 3.25 -13.17 -2.83
N THR A 148 3.46 -13.49 -4.11
CA THR A 148 4.09 -12.58 -5.08
C THR A 148 3.28 -11.29 -5.24
N GLY A 149 1.95 -11.40 -5.43
CA GLY A 149 1.09 -10.23 -5.59
C GLY A 149 1.11 -9.30 -4.38
N ILE A 150 1.09 -9.85 -3.16
CA ILE A 150 1.19 -9.07 -1.92
C ILE A 150 2.57 -8.40 -1.80
N MET A 151 3.65 -9.13 -2.11
CA MET A 151 5.02 -8.60 -2.01
C MET A 151 5.24 -7.41 -2.96
N GLU A 152 4.75 -7.49 -4.20
CA GLU A 152 4.96 -6.45 -5.22
C GLU A 152 4.23 -5.14 -4.93
N SER A 153 3.10 -5.20 -4.23
CA SER A 153 2.21 -4.05 -4.02
C SER A 153 1.74 -3.90 -2.58
N TYR A 154 2.55 -4.32 -1.61
CA TYR A 154 2.16 -4.42 -0.19
C TYR A 154 1.42 -3.18 0.35
N TYR A 155 1.95 -1.98 0.13
CA TYR A 155 1.35 -0.74 0.63
C TYR A 155 0.01 -0.38 -0.02
N ARG A 156 -0.32 -0.94 -1.18
CA ARG A 156 -1.61 -0.74 -1.86
C ARG A 156 -2.75 -1.47 -1.13
N PHE A 157 -2.43 -2.53 -0.40
CA PHE A 157 -3.41 -3.41 0.26
C PHE A 157 -3.54 -3.13 1.76
N LEU A 158 -2.73 -2.22 2.31
CA LEU A 158 -2.96 -1.71 3.65
C LEU A 158 -4.14 -0.74 3.64
N PRO A 159 -5.00 -0.75 4.68
CA PRO A 159 -6.06 0.25 4.82
C PRO A 159 -5.49 1.67 4.71
N SER A 160 -6.17 2.53 3.94
CA SER A 160 -5.84 3.95 3.79
C SER A 160 -6.60 4.82 4.78
#